data_AF-A0A445LR06-F1
#
_entry.id   AF-A0A445LR06-F1
#
_cell.length_a   1.000
_cell.length_b   1.000
_cell.length_c   1.000
_cell.angle_alpha   90.00
_cell.angle_beta   90.00
_cell.angle_gamma   90.00
#
_symmetry.space_group_name_H-M   'P 1'
#
loop_
_entity.id
_entity.type
_entity.pdbx_description
1 polymer ?
#
loop_
_entity_poly.entity_id
_entity_poly.type
_entity_poly.pdbx_seq_one_letter_code
_entity_poly.pdbx_strand_id
1 'polypeptide(L)'
;MDSKSVPSLKGRIKKTKGQQKIEMKKVNNERYLQVTFSKRRTEIFKKASELAPLYSVDLAVILFSPCSRFFSFGSPNMDSFIQHYMMQAPSPTLILQHHGRA
;
A
#
# COMPACT_ATOMS: atom_id res chain seq x y z
N MET A 1 6.93 30.02 58.49
CA MET A 1 6.63 28.60 58.69
C MET A 1 5.18 28.43 58.25
N ASP A 2 4.78 27.80 57.16
CA ASP A 2 5.47 26.93 56.22
C ASP A 2 4.79 27.00 54.84
N SER A 3 5.53 26.53 53.87
CA SER A 3 5.33 26.51 52.42
C SER A 3 3.99 25.98 51.91
N LYS A 4 3.54 26.63 50.83
CA LYS A 4 2.48 26.24 49.89
C LYS A 4 2.60 24.77 49.45
N SER A 5 1.53 23.98 49.57
CA SER A 5 1.38 22.72 48.83
C SER A 5 0.75 23.00 47.47
N VAL A 6 1.60 23.11 46.44
CA VAL A 6 1.16 23.17 45.04
C VAL A 6 0.82 21.74 44.58
N PRO A 7 -0.36 21.48 44.00
CA PRO A 7 -0.68 20.16 43.45
C PRO A 7 0.27 19.83 42.30
N SER A 8 1.01 18.73 42.46
CA SER A 8 1.93 18.18 41.46
C SER A 8 1.18 17.85 40.16
N LEU A 9 1.54 18.53 39.08
CA LEU A 9 1.13 18.21 37.71
C LEU A 9 1.73 16.84 37.33
N LYS A 10 0.99 15.76 37.61
CA LYS A 10 1.35 14.41 37.18
C LYS A 10 1.20 14.33 35.66
N GLY A 11 2.27 14.62 34.93
CA GLY A 11 2.32 14.56 33.47
C GLY A 11 1.88 13.19 32.94
N ARG A 12 0.97 13.19 31.97
CA ARG A 12 0.45 11.96 31.34
C ARG A 12 1.59 11.25 30.60
N ILE A 13 2.02 10.09 31.10
CA ILE A 13 3.04 9.25 30.45
C ILE A 13 2.47 8.74 29.12
N LYS A 14 3.14 9.06 28.00
CA LYS A 14 2.77 8.57 26.66
C LYS A 14 3.11 7.08 26.55
N LYS A 15 2.12 6.25 26.18
CA LYS A 15 2.27 4.79 26.05
C LYS A 15 3.09 4.36 24.83
N THR A 16 3.02 5.10 23.71
CA THR A 16 3.75 4.79 22.49
C THR A 16 4.28 6.06 21.83
N LYS A 17 5.28 5.91 20.94
CA LYS A 17 5.80 7.02 20.12
C LYS A 17 4.81 7.50 19.06
N GLY A 18 3.69 6.80 18.83
CA GLY A 18 2.75 7.14 17.75
C GLY A 18 3.32 6.90 16.34
N GLN A 19 2.66 7.43 15.32
CA GLN A 19 3.14 7.38 13.93
C GLN A 19 4.41 8.23 13.82
N GLN A 20 5.45 7.64 13.24
CA GLN A 20 6.74 8.31 13.03
C GLN A 20 6.95 8.53 11.54
N LYS A 21 7.52 9.69 11.18
CA LYS A 21 7.98 9.95 9.82
C LYS A 21 9.15 9.02 9.52
N ILE A 22 9.12 8.38 8.36
CA ILE A 22 10.21 7.54 7.85
C ILE A 22 10.65 8.05 6.49
N GLU A 23 11.88 7.76 6.10
CA GLU A 23 12.37 8.05 4.75
C GLU A 23 11.62 7.22 3.71
N MET A 24 11.41 7.80 2.52
CA MET A 24 10.80 7.11 1.37
C MET A 24 11.84 6.27 0.62
N LYS A 25 12.37 5.27 1.31
CA LYS A 25 13.26 4.23 0.79
C LYS A 25 12.79 2.85 1.21
N LYS A 26 13.39 1.79 0.65
CA LYS A 26 13.10 0.42 1.05
C LYS A 26 13.35 0.23 2.55
N VAL A 27 12.40 -0.39 3.26
CA VAL A 27 12.57 -0.74 4.68
C VAL A 27 13.54 -1.90 4.79
N ASN A 28 14.67 -1.69 5.47
CA ASN A 28 15.74 -2.69 5.56
C ASN A 28 15.42 -3.81 6.56
N ASN A 29 14.75 -3.50 7.68
CA ASN A 29 14.36 -4.51 8.65
C ASN A 29 13.19 -5.33 8.10
N GLU A 30 13.38 -6.64 7.93
CA GLU A 30 12.40 -7.53 7.30
C GLU A 30 11.06 -7.58 8.06
N ARG A 31 11.07 -7.64 9.40
CA ARG A 31 9.83 -7.64 10.19
C ARG A 31 9.07 -6.33 9.99
N TYR A 32 9.77 -5.20 10.01
CA TYR A 32 9.15 -3.90 9.74
C TYR A 32 8.69 -3.76 8.29
N LEU A 33 9.39 -4.36 7.34
CA LEU A 33 8.98 -4.40 5.94
C LEU A 33 7.65 -5.13 5.77
N GLN A 34 7.49 -6.31 6.37
CA GLN A 34 6.25 -7.10 6.31
C GLN A 34 5.06 -6.36 6.95
N VAL A 35 5.26 -5.76 8.12
CA VAL A 35 4.22 -4.97 8.80
C VAL A 35 3.88 -3.72 8.00
N THR A 36 4.89 -3.00 7.48
CA THR A 36 4.69 -1.79 6.66
C THR A 36 3.96 -2.12 5.37
N PHE A 37 4.35 -3.20 4.69
CA PHE A 37 3.69 -3.67 3.48
C PHE A 37 2.22 -3.96 3.75
N SER A 38 1.91 -4.71 4.81
CA SER A 38 0.54 -5.07 5.16
C SER A 38 -0.32 -3.82 5.42
N LYS A 39 0.19 -2.87 6.19
CA LYS A 39 -0.50 -1.59 6.46
C LYS A 39 -0.71 -0.77 5.19
N ARG A 40 0.35 -0.56 4.40
CA ARG A 40 0.26 0.23 3.16
C ARG A 40 -0.66 -0.41 2.13
N ARG A 41 -0.61 -1.73 1.97
CA ARG A 41 -1.53 -2.46 1.10
C ARG A 41 -2.99 -2.21 1.49
N THR A 42 -3.33 -2.31 2.77
CA THR A 42 -4.68 -2.03 3.27
C THR A 42 -5.10 -0.58 3.01
N GLU A 43 -4.24 0.39 3.30
CA GLU A 43 -4.51 1.80 3.05
C GLU A 43 -4.71 2.11 1.55
N ILE A 44 -3.87 1.53 0.69
CA ILE A 44 -3.99 1.67 -0.77
C ILE A 44 -5.30 1.07 -1.27
N PHE A 45 -5.65 -0.14 -0.83
CA PHE A 45 -6.92 -0.77 -1.21
C PHE A 45 -8.13 0.03 -0.72
N LYS A 46 -8.07 0.56 0.49
CA LYS A 46 -9.11 1.46 1.00
C LYS A 46 -9.26 2.68 0.09
N LYS A 47 -8.16 3.34 -0.26
CA LYS A 47 -8.21 4.51 -1.13
C LYS A 47 -8.76 4.17 -2.52
N ALA A 48 -8.33 3.06 -3.11
CA ALA A 48 -8.85 2.56 -4.37
C ALA A 48 -10.37 2.30 -4.31
N SER A 49 -10.85 1.70 -3.22
CA SER A 49 -12.27 1.43 -3.00
C SER A 49 -13.13 2.68 -2.80
N GLU A 50 -12.54 3.78 -2.34
CA GLU A 50 -13.22 5.09 -2.25
C GLU A 50 -13.25 5.78 -3.62
N LEU A 51 -12.13 5.73 -4.37
CA LEU A 51 -11.98 6.46 -5.62
C LEU A 51 -12.81 5.89 -6.77
N ALA A 52 -12.85 4.56 -6.92
CA ALA A 52 -13.57 3.91 -8.01
C ALA A 52 -15.06 4.33 -8.10
N PRO A 53 -15.87 4.24 -7.03
CA PRO A 53 -17.26 4.70 -7.08
C PRO A 53 -17.36 6.23 -7.12
N LEU A 54 -16.46 6.97 -6.47
CA LEU A 54 -16.52 8.45 -6.43
C LEU A 54 -16.41 9.08 -7.81
N TYR A 55 -15.59 8.50 -8.68
CA TYR A 55 -15.35 9.01 -10.03
C TYR A 55 -16.01 8.15 -11.12
N SER A 56 -16.75 7.10 -10.75
CA SER A 56 -17.36 6.15 -11.70
C SER A 56 -16.33 5.59 -12.69
N VAL A 57 -15.18 5.14 -12.16
CA VAL A 57 -14.08 4.59 -12.96
C VAL A 57 -13.81 3.15 -12.59
N ASP A 58 -13.53 2.33 -13.61
CA ASP A 58 -12.96 1.00 -13.42
C ASP A 58 -11.51 1.14 -12.98
N LEU A 59 -11.15 0.51 -11.85
CA LEU A 59 -9.84 0.66 -11.23
C LEU A 59 -9.38 -0.68 -10.65
N ALA A 60 -8.12 -1.03 -10.92
CA ALA A 60 -7.46 -2.18 -10.31
C ALA A 60 -6.09 -1.81 -9.73
N VAL A 61 -5.70 -2.54 -8.67
CA VAL A 61 -4.39 -2.45 -8.03
C VAL A 61 -3.85 -3.86 -7.85
N ILE A 62 -2.62 -4.12 -8.30
CA ILE A 62 -1.90 -5.38 -8.09
C ILE A 62 -0.60 -5.09 -7.33
N LEU A 63 -0.35 -5.83 -6.25
CA LEU A 63 0.88 -5.75 -5.47
C LEU A 63 1.56 -7.11 -5.37
N PHE A 64 2.86 -7.16 -5.67
CA PHE A 64 3.71 -8.32 -5.42
C PHE A 64 4.47 -8.11 -4.11
N SER A 65 4.28 -9.04 -3.17
CA SER A 65 5.01 -9.01 -1.91
C SER A 65 6.40 -9.64 -2.05
N PRO A 66 7.36 -9.27 -1.18
CA PRO A 66 8.67 -9.93 -1.12
C PRO A 66 8.60 -11.44 -0.85
N CYS A 67 7.48 -11.96 -0.34
CA CYS A 67 7.25 -13.39 -0.09
C CYS A 67 6.61 -14.12 -1.30
N SER A 68 6.77 -13.58 -2.51
CA SER A 68 6.24 -14.14 -3.77
C SER A 68 4.72 -14.38 -3.77
N ARG A 69 3.97 -13.66 -2.92
CA ARG A 69 2.50 -13.64 -2.95
C ARG A 69 2.02 -12.35 -3.58
N PHE A 70 1.03 -12.42 -4.45
CA PHE A 70 0.36 -11.25 -4.99
C PHE A 70 -0.91 -10.93 -4.20
N PHE A 71 -1.31 -9.68 -4.24
CA PHE A 71 -2.56 -9.18 -3.70
C PHE A 71 -3.20 -8.25 -4.71
N SER A 72 -4.49 -8.40 -4.95
CA SER A 72 -5.22 -7.58 -5.91
C SER A 72 -6.47 -6.95 -5.28
N PHE A 73 -6.82 -5.80 -5.82
CA PHE A 73 -8.12 -5.15 -5.66
C PHE A 73 -8.59 -4.76 -7.06
N GLY A 74 -9.87 -4.96 -7.35
CA GLY A 74 -10.50 -4.53 -8.59
C GLY A 74 -11.92 -4.05 -8.32
N SER A 75 -12.32 -2.98 -8.99
CA SER A 75 -13.69 -2.46 -8.99
C SER A 75 -14.13 -2.30 -10.45
N PRO A 76 -15.24 -2.93 -10.89
CA PRO A 76 -16.21 -3.70 -10.08
C PRO A 76 -15.70 -5.07 -9.61
N ASN A 77 -14.82 -5.73 -10.37
CA ASN A 77 -14.06 -6.91 -9.94
C ASN A 77 -12.78 -7.05 -10.77
N MET A 78 -11.81 -7.84 -10.29
CA MET A 78 -10.50 -7.96 -10.94
C MET A 78 -10.56 -8.63 -12.31
N ASP A 79 -11.35 -9.69 -12.45
CA ASP A 79 -11.40 -10.49 -13.69
C ASP A 79 -11.98 -9.68 -14.85
N SER A 80 -13.07 -8.95 -14.59
CA SER A 80 -13.69 -8.03 -15.56
C SER A 80 -12.72 -6.93 -15.97
N PHE A 81 -11.94 -6.38 -15.02
CA PHE A 81 -10.94 -5.37 -15.34
C PHE A 81 -9.85 -5.92 -16.26
N ILE A 82 -9.34 -7.12 -15.97
CA ILE A 82 -8.32 -7.78 -16.81
C ILE A 82 -8.89 -8.04 -18.20
N GLN A 83 -10.10 -8.59 -18.31
CA GLN A 83 -10.74 -8.85 -19.59
C GLN A 83 -10.90 -7.57 -20.41
N HIS A 84 -11.42 -6.50 -19.79
CA HIS A 84 -11.58 -5.19 -20.42
C HIS A 84 -10.23 -4.62 -20.88
N TYR A 85 -9.19 -4.71 -20.04
CA TYR A 85 -7.83 -4.30 -20.39
C TYR A 85 -7.28 -5.09 -21.59
N MET A 86 -7.44 -6.41 -21.60
CA MET A 86 -6.96 -7.26 -22.70
C MET A 86 -7.71 -7.02 -24.02
N MET A 87 -8.99 -6.66 -23.96
CA MET A 87 -9.79 -6.32 -25.14
C MET A 87 -9.46 -4.94 -25.72
N GLN A 88 -8.99 -4.00 -24.89
CA GLN A 88 -8.67 -2.63 -25.31
C GLN A 88 -7.19 -2.40 -25.57
N ALA A 89 -6.31 -3.27 -25.05
CA ALA A 89 -4.90 -3.22 -25.36
C ALA A 89 -4.73 -3.51 -26.87
N PRO A 90 -4.05 -2.63 -27.64
CA PRO A 90 -3.54 -3.06 -28.94
C PRO A 90 -2.68 -4.30 -28.71
N SER A 91 -2.82 -5.30 -29.58
CA SER A 91 -2.10 -6.58 -29.50
C SER A 91 -0.69 -6.35 -28.99
N PRO A 92 -0.25 -7.04 -27.91
CA PRO A 92 1.11 -6.94 -27.45
C PRO A 92 1.99 -7.53 -28.56
N THR A 93 2.49 -6.67 -29.45
CA THR A 93 3.59 -6.99 -30.33
C THR A 93 4.70 -7.48 -29.42
N LEU A 94 4.95 -8.79 -29.51
CA LEU A 94 6.00 -9.50 -28.83
C LEU A 94 7.35 -8.87 -29.21
N ILE A 95 7.79 -7.84 -28.50
CA ILE A 95 9.19 -7.41 -28.52
C ILE A 95 9.96 -8.38 -27.63
N LEU A 96 10.10 -9.62 -28.11
CA LEU A 96 11.03 -10.62 -27.59
C LEU A 96 11.20 -11.77 -28.59
N GLN A 97 11.40 -11.45 -29.87
CA GLN A 97 12.05 -12.37 -30.81
C GLN A 97 13.00 -11.63 -31.75
N HIS A 98 14.23 -11.42 -31.28
CA HIS A 98 15.42 -11.74 -32.10
C HIS A 98 16.60 -11.98 -31.15
N HIS A 99 16.63 -13.16 -30.54
CA HIS A 99 17.91 -13.74 -30.14
C HIS A 99 18.71 -13.96 -31.43
N GLY A 100 19.95 -13.49 -31.43
CA GLY A 100 20.89 -13.65 -32.54
C GLY A 100 20.98 -15.12 -32.94
N ARG A 101 20.80 -15.37 -34.25
CA ARG A 101 21.35 -16.56 -34.87
C ARG A 101 22.82 -16.30 -35.13
N ALA A 102 23.63 -17.29 -34.73
CA ALA A 102 24.99 -17.52 -35.21
C ALA A 102 25.05 -17.56 -36.73
#